data_AF-A0A2D6KU58-F1
#
_entry.id   AF-A0A2D6KU58-F1
#
_cell.length_a   1.000
_cell.length_b   1.000
_cell.length_c   1.000
_cell.angle_alpha   90.00
_cell.angle_beta   90.00
_cell.angle_gamma   90.00
#
_symmetry.space_group_name_H-M   'P 1'
#
loop_
_entity.id
_entity.type
_entity.pdbx_description
1 polymer ?
#
loop_
_entity_poly.entity_id
_entity_poly.type
_entity_poly.pdbx_seq_one_letter_code
_entity_poly.pdbx_strand_id
1 'polypeptide(L)'
;MNTNLYNLAALIARHIRKKFKEIYCLLTNKKFYCASLQGKSIHGITVNSDLTVSCNCSDIYGHGKIGDLKSENFEDIFKNKTVKSLRKKLQKGKLPIMDCVTCRNLFPIKKSTKTPAYILPRFLLIENTVACNLNCIACNRKKVMANRKKLSMSLDDIKYLSQKLKTVNPRSIHYYNQGEPFISKNIKKEITILKKDHPQTEITTSTNSLLINSDEKRQAAMLFDHIYFSIDGATQASVEKYQKGSDFKKAYKNMTDLVKFRGKKNKPVIEWKYVLFRWNDRHQQLKKAAHLAKKSGVDLISFIKTLNPIYGFSYRFFLNYKYFNNFGYLSSVGRHLIFNKNFPRVSHGEDL
;
A
#
# COMPACT_ATOMS: atom_id res chain seq x y z
N MET A 1 28.22 13.31 4.71
CA MET A 1 28.50 13.09 6.15
C MET A 1 27.26 13.17 7.06
N ASN A 2 26.14 13.81 6.70
CA ASN A 2 24.95 13.96 7.59
C ASN A 2 23.94 12.80 7.64
N THR A 3 24.04 11.80 6.77
CA THR A 3 23.09 10.68 6.72
C THR A 3 23.27 9.69 7.86
N ASN A 4 24.50 9.49 8.37
CA ASN A 4 24.76 8.52 9.44
C ASN A 4 24.27 9.00 10.81
N LEU A 5 24.46 10.27 11.18
CA LEU A 5 23.91 10.80 12.43
C LEU A 5 22.38 10.83 12.43
N TYR A 6 21.75 11.23 11.30
CA TYR A 6 20.28 11.24 11.21
C TYR A 6 19.70 9.82 11.32
N ASN A 7 20.33 8.83 10.67
CA ASN A 7 19.93 7.43 10.77
C ASN A 7 20.10 6.89 12.20
N LEU A 8 21.18 7.27 12.88
CA LEU A 8 21.43 6.89 14.27
C LEU A 8 20.41 7.51 15.23
N ALA A 9 20.15 8.81 15.11
CA ALA A 9 19.13 9.50 15.93
C ALA A 9 17.73 8.91 15.71
N ALA A 10 17.36 8.63 14.46
CA ALA A 10 16.09 7.97 14.13
C ALA A 10 16.02 6.55 14.73
N LEU A 11 17.12 5.80 14.70
CA LEU A 11 17.20 4.47 15.30
C LEU A 11 17.07 4.53 16.83
N ILE A 12 17.78 5.44 17.49
CA ILE A 12 17.68 5.67 18.95
C ILE A 12 16.26 6.06 19.32
N ALA A 13 15.65 7.01 18.60
CA ALA A 13 14.26 7.42 18.82
C ALA A 13 13.28 6.25 18.70
N ARG A 14 13.49 5.31 17.76
CA ARG A 14 12.67 4.10 17.65
C ARG A 14 12.84 3.18 18.86
N HIS A 15 14.05 3.02 19.38
CA HIS A 15 14.31 2.21 20.58
C HIS A 15 13.68 2.82 21.83
N ILE A 16 13.82 4.14 22.02
CA ILE A 16 13.18 4.87 23.12
C ILE A 16 11.66 4.71 23.03
N ARG A 17 11.05 4.94 21.87
CA ARG A 17 9.60 4.75 21.67
C ARG A 17 9.15 3.32 21.92
N LYS A 18 9.95 2.32 21.52
CA LYS A 18 9.68 0.91 21.82
C LYS A 18 9.61 0.70 23.33
N LYS A 19 10.65 1.10 24.07
CA LYS A 19 10.69 0.96 25.53
C LYS A 19 9.55 1.69 26.20
N PHE A 20 9.27 2.94 25.80
CA PHE A 20 8.13 3.70 26.30
C PHE A 20 6.79 2.97 26.10
N LYS A 21 6.52 2.43 24.89
CA LYS A 21 5.30 1.67 24.63
C LYS A 21 5.17 0.40 25.47
N GLU A 22 6.27 -0.34 25.66
CA GLU A 22 6.30 -1.54 26.50
C GLU A 22 6.07 -1.20 27.99
N ILE A 23 6.71 -0.14 28.49
CA ILE A 23 6.53 0.36 29.86
C ILE A 23 5.09 0.85 30.06
N TYR A 24 4.56 1.65 29.14
CA TYR A 24 3.18 2.11 29.17
C TYR A 24 2.19 0.94 29.23
N CYS A 25 2.40 -0.13 28.44
CA CYS A 25 1.53 -1.31 28.51
C CYS A 25 1.64 -2.03 29.84
N LEU A 26 2.85 -2.16 30.39
CA LEU A 26 3.07 -2.74 31.71
C LEU A 26 2.32 -1.95 32.80
N LEU A 27 2.52 -0.63 32.86
CA LEU A 27 1.92 0.25 33.86
C LEU A 27 0.39 0.35 33.75
N THR A 28 -0.16 0.18 32.54
CA THR A 28 -1.61 0.26 32.31
C THR A 28 -2.31 -1.10 32.27
N ASN A 29 -1.62 -2.18 32.67
CA ASN A 29 -2.13 -3.57 32.61
C ASN A 29 -2.70 -3.96 31.23
N LYS A 30 -1.98 -3.57 30.18
CA LYS A 30 -2.31 -3.84 28.78
C LYS A 30 -1.31 -4.81 28.16
N LYS A 31 -1.72 -5.38 27.03
CA LYS A 31 -0.92 -6.18 26.11
C LYS A 31 -1.12 -5.68 24.69
N PHE A 32 -0.37 -6.22 23.73
CA PHE A 32 -0.54 -5.85 22.33
C PHE A 32 -1.34 -6.90 21.54
N TYR A 33 -2.22 -6.41 20.67
CA TYR A 33 -2.95 -7.15 19.66
C TYR A 33 -2.47 -6.72 18.27
N CYS A 34 -2.23 -7.68 17.36
CA CYS A 34 -1.71 -7.39 16.02
C CYS A 34 -2.63 -7.94 14.94
N ALA A 35 -3.46 -7.09 14.34
CA ALA A 35 -4.43 -7.50 13.32
C ALA A 35 -3.76 -8.27 12.16
N SER A 36 -2.54 -7.91 11.75
CA SER A 36 -1.76 -8.66 10.75
C SER A 36 -1.52 -10.10 11.16
N LEU A 37 -0.94 -10.32 12.34
CA LEU A 37 -0.65 -11.67 12.85
C LEU A 37 -1.90 -12.44 13.24
N GLN A 38 -3.07 -11.80 13.25
CA GLN A 38 -4.37 -12.46 13.41
C GLN A 38 -5.11 -12.70 12.08
N GLY A 39 -4.52 -12.30 10.93
CA GLY A 39 -5.13 -12.47 9.61
C GLY A 39 -6.30 -11.51 9.34
N LYS A 40 -6.42 -10.45 10.14
CA LYS A 40 -7.55 -9.51 10.12
C LYS A 40 -7.20 -8.14 9.53
N SER A 41 -5.97 -7.94 9.07
CA SER A 41 -5.54 -6.69 8.45
C SER A 41 -5.68 -6.74 6.94
N ILE A 42 -6.13 -5.64 6.33
CA ILE A 42 -6.22 -5.49 4.87
C ILE A 42 -4.84 -5.41 4.20
N HIS A 43 -3.91 -4.65 4.80
CA HIS A 43 -2.56 -4.43 4.25
C HIS A 43 -1.47 -5.00 5.16
N GLY A 44 -1.82 -6.03 5.94
CA GLY A 44 -0.98 -6.52 7.02
C GLY A 44 -0.07 -7.68 6.63
N ILE A 45 -0.37 -8.37 5.55
CA ILE A 45 0.38 -9.54 5.08
C ILE A 45 0.83 -9.30 3.65
N THR A 46 2.14 -9.42 3.42
CA THR A 46 2.78 -9.19 2.13
C THR A 46 3.46 -10.45 1.65
N VAL A 47 3.20 -10.86 0.41
CA VAL A 47 4.04 -11.80 -0.33
C VAL A 47 5.05 -10.98 -1.12
N ASN A 48 6.32 -11.12 -0.77
CA ASN A 48 7.44 -10.39 -1.35
C ASN A 48 7.85 -10.97 -2.70
N SER A 49 8.61 -10.20 -3.47
CA SER A 49 9.10 -10.58 -4.82
C SER A 49 9.97 -11.85 -4.88
N ASP A 50 10.43 -12.35 -3.73
CA ASP A 50 11.18 -13.61 -3.59
C ASP A 50 10.36 -14.77 -2.98
N LEU A 51 9.02 -14.63 -2.95
CA LEU A 51 8.02 -15.56 -2.38
C LEU A 51 8.03 -15.71 -0.87
N THR A 52 8.75 -14.81 -0.19
CA THR A 52 8.74 -14.76 1.27
C THR A 52 7.53 -14.00 1.78
N VAL A 53 7.06 -14.34 2.97
CA VAL A 53 5.84 -13.73 3.56
C VAL A 53 6.22 -12.87 4.75
N SER A 54 5.74 -11.63 4.78
CA SER A 54 6.00 -10.66 5.85
C SER A 54 4.72 -10.17 6.51
N CYS A 55 4.75 -9.95 7.82
CA CYS A 55 3.60 -9.50 8.62
C CYS A 55 3.40 -7.97 8.67
N ASN A 56 3.97 -7.25 7.70
CA ASN A 56 3.84 -5.80 7.56
C ASN A 56 3.86 -5.39 6.08
N CYS A 57 3.38 -4.18 5.77
CA CYS A 57 3.19 -3.70 4.40
C CYS A 57 4.50 -3.38 3.66
N SER A 58 5.49 -2.80 4.34
CA SER A 58 6.68 -2.27 3.65
C SER A 58 7.93 -3.14 3.77
N ASP A 59 7.98 -4.03 4.77
CA ASP A 59 9.12 -4.88 5.15
C ASP A 59 10.50 -4.30 4.85
N ILE A 60 10.69 -3.04 5.24
CA ILE A 60 11.81 -2.19 4.81
C ILE A 60 13.16 -2.82 5.14
N TYR A 61 13.22 -3.52 6.26
CA TYR A 61 14.42 -4.09 6.85
C TYR A 61 14.40 -5.63 6.90
N GLY A 62 13.38 -6.28 6.32
CA GLY A 62 13.24 -7.75 6.38
C GLY A 62 12.83 -8.32 7.75
N HIS A 63 12.71 -7.48 8.79
CA HIS A 63 12.37 -7.93 10.14
C HIS A 63 10.96 -8.52 10.25
N GLY A 64 10.08 -8.19 9.31
CA GLY A 64 8.69 -8.65 9.31
C GLY A 64 8.50 -10.05 8.74
N LYS A 65 9.56 -10.69 8.24
CA LYS A 65 9.49 -12.00 7.59
C LYS A 65 9.02 -13.09 8.55
N ILE A 66 7.92 -13.74 8.20
CA ILE A 66 7.27 -14.77 9.01
C ILE A 66 7.33 -16.18 8.39
N GLY A 67 7.66 -16.28 7.11
CA GLY A 67 7.80 -17.57 6.42
C GLY A 67 8.24 -17.43 4.97
N ASP A 68 8.32 -18.57 4.28
CA ASP A 68 8.72 -18.66 2.87
C ASP A 68 7.84 -19.69 2.14
N LEU A 69 7.11 -19.25 1.11
CA LEU A 69 6.19 -20.12 0.37
C LEU A 69 6.91 -21.21 -0.42
N LYS A 70 8.24 -21.11 -0.61
CA LYS A 70 9.04 -22.18 -1.22
C LYS A 70 9.26 -23.37 -0.29
N SER A 71 9.18 -23.17 1.03
CA SER A 71 9.44 -24.23 2.02
C SER A 71 8.20 -24.69 2.78
N GLU A 72 7.15 -23.89 2.86
CA GLU A 72 5.95 -24.20 3.66
C GLU A 72 4.69 -23.64 2.98
N ASN A 73 3.52 -24.21 3.28
CA ASN A 73 2.25 -23.67 2.81
C ASN A 73 1.85 -22.44 3.63
N PHE A 74 0.93 -21.65 3.09
CA PHE A 74 0.52 -20.40 3.71
C PHE A 74 -0.10 -20.62 5.11
N GLU A 75 -0.85 -21.70 5.29
CA GLU A 75 -1.45 -22.12 6.55
C GLU A 75 -0.41 -22.44 7.60
N ASP A 76 0.67 -23.09 7.17
CA ASP A 76 1.75 -23.56 8.03
C ASP A 76 2.57 -22.37 8.54
N ILE A 77 2.77 -21.34 7.70
CA ILE A 77 3.39 -20.07 8.10
C ILE A 77 2.68 -19.47 9.32
N PHE A 78 1.34 -19.47 9.32
CA PHE A 78 0.56 -18.91 10.43
C PHE A 78 0.58 -19.76 11.72
N LYS A 79 1.07 -21.00 11.62
CA LYS A 79 1.19 -21.97 12.72
C LYS A 79 2.64 -22.21 13.16
N ASN A 80 3.62 -21.67 12.41
CA ASN A 80 5.03 -21.94 12.64
C ASN A 80 5.56 -21.30 13.94
N LYS A 81 6.79 -21.68 14.30
CA LYS A 81 7.44 -21.22 15.54
C LYS A 81 7.65 -19.70 15.55
N THR A 82 7.96 -19.10 14.41
CA THR A 82 8.18 -17.65 14.25
C THR A 82 6.92 -16.87 14.63
N VAL A 83 5.79 -17.15 13.99
CA VAL A 83 4.52 -16.45 14.25
C VAL A 83 4.04 -16.68 15.68
N LYS A 84 4.15 -17.92 16.21
CA LYS A 84 3.83 -18.22 17.61
C LYS A 84 4.67 -17.39 18.58
N SER A 85 5.97 -17.25 18.32
CA SER A 85 6.88 -16.44 19.14
C SER A 85 6.52 -14.95 19.11
N LEU A 86 6.23 -14.40 17.93
CA LEU A 86 5.78 -13.01 17.78
C LEU A 86 4.49 -12.75 18.58
N ARG A 87 3.47 -13.61 18.42
CA ARG A 87 2.21 -13.52 19.17
C ARG A 87 2.45 -13.60 20.69
N LYS A 88 3.29 -14.54 21.16
CA LYS A 88 3.63 -14.69 22.59
C LYS A 88 4.30 -13.44 23.17
N LYS A 89 5.23 -12.82 22.45
CA LYS A 89 5.87 -11.56 22.86
C LYS A 89 4.85 -10.43 22.99
N LEU A 90 3.94 -10.29 22.03
CA LEU A 90 2.86 -9.30 22.06
C LEU A 90 1.92 -9.49 23.26
N GLN A 91 1.55 -10.74 23.59
CA GLN A 91 0.74 -11.07 24.77
C GLN A 91 1.44 -10.69 26.09
N LYS A 92 2.77 -10.72 26.12
CA LYS A 92 3.59 -10.25 27.26
C LYS A 92 3.78 -8.73 27.29
N GLY A 93 3.11 -7.97 26.42
CA GLY A 93 3.28 -6.52 26.33
C GLY A 93 4.63 -6.11 25.72
N LYS A 94 5.27 -6.98 24.93
CA LYS A 94 6.57 -6.71 24.29
C LYS A 94 6.41 -6.53 22.79
N LEU A 95 7.15 -5.59 22.21
CA LEU A 95 7.17 -5.33 20.78
C LEU A 95 8.25 -6.22 20.12
N PRO A 96 7.85 -7.22 19.32
CA PRO A 96 8.78 -8.25 18.88
C PRO A 96 9.78 -7.76 17.84
N ILE A 97 9.40 -6.80 16.99
CA ILE A 97 10.24 -6.23 15.94
C ILE A 97 10.14 -4.70 15.98
N MET A 98 11.16 -4.00 15.47
CA MET A 98 11.22 -2.54 15.54
C MET A 98 10.14 -1.84 14.72
N ASP A 99 9.58 -2.50 13.70
CA ASP A 99 8.50 -1.94 12.88
C ASP A 99 7.16 -1.91 13.61
N CYS A 100 7.00 -2.71 14.67
CA CYS A 100 5.80 -2.67 15.53
C CYS A 100 5.61 -1.30 16.19
N VAL A 101 6.68 -0.52 16.39
CA VAL A 101 6.62 0.79 17.05
C VAL A 101 5.69 1.75 16.31
N THR A 102 5.61 1.68 14.99
CA THR A 102 4.81 2.57 14.14
C THR A 102 3.74 1.82 13.33
N CYS A 103 3.53 0.53 13.62
CA CYS A 103 2.58 -0.29 12.87
C CYS A 103 1.13 0.10 13.20
N ARG A 104 0.35 0.44 12.16
CA ARG A 104 -1.08 0.80 12.29
C ARG A 104 -1.98 -0.40 12.65
N ASN A 105 -1.50 -1.62 12.40
CA ASN A 105 -2.22 -2.86 12.74
C ASN A 105 -1.99 -3.32 14.18
N LEU A 106 -1.34 -2.50 15.02
CA LEU A 106 -0.97 -2.85 16.38
C LEU A 106 -1.72 -2.01 17.40
N PHE A 107 -2.45 -2.67 18.29
CA PHE A 107 -3.35 -2.03 19.24
C PHE A 107 -3.03 -2.47 20.67
N PRO A 108 -2.94 -1.53 21.64
CA PRO A 108 -2.90 -1.89 23.05
C PRO A 108 -4.30 -2.28 23.53
N ILE A 109 -4.45 -3.47 24.10
CA ILE A 109 -5.72 -3.99 24.64
C ILE A 109 -5.54 -4.38 26.11
N LYS A 110 -6.63 -4.40 26.90
CA LYS A 110 -6.57 -4.84 28.32
C LYS A 110 -6.05 -6.27 28.39
N LYS A 111 -5.27 -6.60 29.43
CA LYS A 111 -4.70 -7.95 29.58
C LYS A 111 -5.78 -9.04 29.69
N SER A 112 -6.89 -8.72 30.35
CA SER A 112 -8.09 -9.57 30.48
C SER A 112 -8.83 -9.82 29.17
N THR A 113 -8.67 -8.96 28.15
CA THR A 113 -9.33 -9.15 26.85
C THR A 113 -8.79 -10.41 26.18
N LYS A 114 -9.69 -11.37 25.89
CA LYS A 114 -9.36 -12.57 25.12
C LYS A 114 -8.89 -12.15 23.73
N THR A 115 -7.71 -12.62 23.33
CA THR A 115 -7.21 -12.36 21.98
C THR A 115 -8.01 -13.20 20.99
N PRO A 116 -8.58 -12.60 19.94
CA PRO A 116 -9.29 -13.35 18.92
C PRO A 116 -8.43 -14.45 18.32
N ALA A 117 -9.05 -15.58 17.98
CA ALA A 117 -8.40 -16.60 17.17
C ALA A 117 -7.89 -15.99 15.86
N TYR A 118 -6.75 -16.48 15.39
CA TYR A 118 -6.25 -16.08 14.08
C TYR A 118 -7.07 -16.79 12.99
N ILE A 119 -7.18 -16.12 11.85
CA ILE A 119 -7.71 -16.68 10.61
C ILE A 119 -6.62 -16.60 9.54
N LEU A 120 -6.80 -17.30 8.42
CA LEU A 120 -6.00 -17.03 7.23
C LEU A 120 -6.36 -15.64 6.69
N PRO A 121 -5.39 -14.88 6.18
CA PRO A 121 -5.63 -13.52 5.71
C PRO A 121 -6.52 -13.53 4.48
N ARG A 122 -7.59 -12.75 4.54
CA ARG A 122 -8.50 -12.53 3.40
C ARG A 122 -8.00 -11.44 2.44
N PHE A 123 -6.96 -10.71 2.83
CA PHE A 123 -6.39 -9.61 2.05
C PHE A 123 -4.88 -9.79 2.01
N LEU A 124 -4.30 -9.67 0.82
CA LEU A 124 -2.88 -9.87 0.59
C LEU A 124 -2.31 -8.72 -0.22
N LEU A 125 -1.16 -8.22 0.22
CA LEU A 125 -0.30 -7.39 -0.62
C LEU A 125 0.65 -8.31 -1.39
N ILE A 126 0.72 -8.18 -2.71
CA ILE A 126 1.65 -8.94 -3.55
C ILE A 126 2.62 -7.98 -4.22
N GLU A 127 3.89 -8.07 -3.83
CA GLU A 127 5.00 -7.34 -4.41
C GLU A 127 5.55 -8.14 -5.60
N ASN A 128 5.04 -7.88 -6.81
CA ASN A 128 5.55 -8.55 -8.00
C ASN A 128 6.98 -8.12 -8.36
N THR A 129 7.35 -6.90 -7.99
CA THR A 129 8.67 -6.33 -8.26
C THR A 129 9.00 -5.22 -7.27
N VAL A 130 10.29 -4.99 -7.07
CA VAL A 130 10.85 -3.81 -6.39
C VAL A 130 11.55 -2.86 -7.36
N ALA A 131 11.48 -3.13 -8.67
CA ALA A 131 11.96 -2.23 -9.70
C ALA A 131 10.91 -1.13 -9.96
N CYS A 132 11.37 0.11 -10.19
CA CYS A 132 10.50 1.25 -10.47
C CYS A 132 11.25 2.26 -11.33
N ASN A 133 10.52 2.92 -12.23
CA ASN A 133 11.00 3.97 -13.13
C ASN A 133 11.04 5.37 -12.46
N LEU A 134 10.68 5.47 -11.18
CA LEU A 134 10.75 6.71 -10.40
C LEU A 134 11.67 6.59 -9.18
N ASN A 135 12.08 7.74 -8.66
CA ASN A 135 12.91 7.87 -7.45
C ASN A 135 12.26 8.79 -6.42
N CYS A 136 11.03 8.44 -5.97
CA CYS A 136 10.28 9.29 -5.05
C CYS A 136 11.08 9.58 -3.76
N ILE A 137 11.05 10.83 -3.30
CA ILE A 137 11.91 11.35 -2.22
C ILE A 137 11.91 10.47 -0.96
N ALA A 138 10.73 10.01 -0.55
CA ALA A 138 10.56 9.25 0.69
C ALA A 138 10.40 7.74 0.48
N CYS A 139 10.75 7.25 -0.71
CA CYS A 139 10.60 5.84 -1.05
C CYS A 139 11.68 5.00 -0.37
N ASN A 140 11.28 3.91 0.29
CA ASN A 140 12.23 2.98 0.94
C ASN A 140 12.69 1.86 0.01
N ARG A 141 12.40 1.94 -1.30
CA ARG A 141 12.69 0.92 -2.31
C ARG A 141 14.14 0.44 -2.29
N LYS A 142 15.12 1.34 -2.17
CA LYS A 142 16.55 0.94 -2.10
C LYS A 142 16.85 0.01 -0.91
N LYS A 143 16.26 0.29 0.26
CA LYS A 143 16.43 -0.57 1.45
C LYS A 143 15.71 -1.91 1.26
N VAL A 144 14.52 -1.88 0.68
CA VAL A 144 13.77 -3.11 0.36
C VAL A 144 14.54 -3.98 -0.62
N MET A 145 15.08 -3.41 -1.71
CA MET A 145 15.90 -4.12 -2.69
C MET A 145 17.08 -4.85 -2.05
N ALA A 146 17.75 -4.24 -1.07
CA ALA A 146 18.87 -4.86 -0.35
C ALA A 146 18.45 -6.08 0.50
N ASN A 147 17.15 -6.21 0.82
CA ASN A 147 16.61 -7.31 1.62
C ASN A 147 15.88 -8.38 0.79
N ARG A 148 15.85 -8.27 -0.54
CA ARG A 148 15.21 -9.25 -1.42
C ARG A 148 16.24 -10.17 -2.06
N LYS A 149 15.96 -11.48 -2.04
CA LYS A 149 16.76 -12.45 -2.80
C LYS A 149 16.47 -12.39 -4.30
N LYS A 150 15.29 -11.93 -4.68
CA LYS A 150 14.84 -11.80 -6.06
C LYS A 150 14.08 -10.48 -6.20
N LEU A 151 14.42 -9.66 -7.20
CA LEU A 151 13.85 -8.32 -7.35
C LEU A 151 12.50 -8.29 -8.09
N SER A 152 12.17 -9.35 -8.82
CA SER A 152 10.91 -9.48 -9.56
C SER A 152 10.51 -10.94 -9.65
N MET A 153 9.24 -11.23 -9.46
CA MET A 153 8.68 -12.56 -9.67
C MET A 153 8.80 -12.95 -11.15
N SER A 154 9.22 -14.18 -11.43
CA SER A 154 9.06 -14.77 -12.77
C SER A 154 7.62 -15.23 -12.96
N LEU A 155 7.24 -15.56 -14.21
CA LEU A 155 5.92 -16.15 -14.47
C LEU A 155 5.70 -17.46 -13.70
N ASP A 156 6.76 -18.26 -13.49
CA ASP A 156 6.64 -19.48 -12.71
C ASP A 156 6.47 -19.22 -11.22
N ASP A 157 7.10 -18.16 -10.67
CA ASP A 157 6.79 -17.73 -9.30
C ASP A 157 5.32 -17.33 -9.17
N ILE A 158 4.74 -16.65 -10.18
CA ILE A 158 3.33 -16.24 -10.17
C ILE A 158 2.40 -17.46 -10.27
N LYS A 159 2.69 -18.43 -11.15
CA LYS A 159 1.93 -19.70 -11.20
C LYS A 159 2.00 -20.43 -9.87
N TYR A 160 3.20 -20.53 -9.29
CA TYR A 160 3.42 -21.18 -8.01
C TYR A 160 2.66 -20.48 -6.88
N LEU A 161 2.76 -19.15 -6.81
CA LEU A 161 2.01 -18.33 -5.87
C LEU A 161 0.51 -18.55 -6.04
N SER A 162 0.00 -18.50 -7.27
CA SER A 162 -1.41 -18.71 -7.57
C SER A 162 -1.92 -20.07 -7.05
N GLN A 163 -1.13 -21.12 -7.20
CA GLN A 163 -1.45 -22.45 -6.64
C GLN A 163 -1.49 -22.42 -5.10
N LYS A 164 -0.50 -21.80 -4.45
CA LYS A 164 -0.47 -21.67 -2.97
C LYS A 164 -1.62 -20.84 -2.41
N LEU A 165 -2.18 -19.92 -3.19
CA LEU A 165 -3.30 -19.09 -2.75
C LEU A 165 -4.65 -19.82 -2.79
N LYS A 166 -4.76 -21.00 -3.40
CA LYS A 166 -6.05 -21.73 -3.51
C LYS A 166 -6.63 -22.08 -2.13
N THR A 167 -5.78 -22.43 -1.18
CA THR A 167 -6.18 -22.78 0.19
C THR A 167 -6.51 -21.54 1.03
N VAL A 168 -5.85 -20.41 0.74
CA VAL A 168 -6.11 -19.11 1.39
C VAL A 168 -7.40 -18.47 0.87
N ASN A 169 -7.68 -18.63 -0.42
CA ASN A 169 -8.79 -18.02 -1.16
C ASN A 169 -9.01 -16.53 -0.79
N PRO A 170 -8.02 -15.65 -1.08
CA PRO A 170 -8.08 -14.26 -0.65
C PRO A 170 -9.28 -13.55 -1.27
N ARG A 171 -10.01 -12.77 -0.47
CA ARG A 171 -11.06 -11.88 -0.97
C ARG A 171 -10.47 -10.80 -1.87
N SER A 172 -9.30 -10.27 -1.53
CA SER A 172 -8.65 -9.22 -2.30
C SER A 172 -7.12 -9.33 -2.31
N ILE A 173 -6.54 -9.03 -3.46
CA ILE A 173 -5.13 -8.94 -3.74
C ILE A 173 -4.80 -7.50 -4.12
N HIS A 174 -3.89 -6.90 -3.37
CA HIS A 174 -3.30 -5.60 -3.66
C HIS A 174 -1.97 -5.84 -4.37
N TYR A 175 -2.00 -5.79 -5.70
CA TYR A 175 -0.87 -6.11 -6.58
C TYR A 175 0.03 -4.89 -6.81
N TYR A 176 0.74 -4.49 -5.77
CA TYR A 176 1.74 -3.41 -5.75
C TYR A 176 2.47 -3.43 -4.41
N ASN A 177 3.65 -2.79 -4.33
CA ASN A 177 4.22 -2.36 -3.06
C ASN A 177 5.20 -1.20 -3.28
N GLN A 178 6.51 -1.47 -3.29
CA GLN A 178 7.56 -0.46 -3.49
C GLN A 178 8.01 -0.32 -4.96
N GLY A 179 7.72 -1.31 -5.81
CA GLY A 179 7.99 -1.26 -7.25
C GLY A 179 6.83 -0.67 -8.07
N GLU A 180 7.06 -0.53 -9.37
CA GLU A 180 6.04 -0.20 -10.36
C GLU A 180 5.56 -1.50 -11.04
N PRO A 181 4.31 -1.95 -10.81
CA PRO A 181 3.81 -3.21 -11.36
C PRO A 181 3.96 -3.31 -12.89
N PHE A 182 3.74 -2.20 -13.61
CA PHE A 182 3.84 -2.15 -15.06
C PHE A 182 5.27 -2.14 -15.59
N ILE A 183 6.30 -2.22 -14.74
CA ILE A 183 7.67 -2.50 -15.21
C ILE A 183 7.82 -3.94 -15.70
N SER A 184 7.02 -4.88 -15.17
CA SER A 184 7.05 -6.27 -15.63
C SER A 184 6.54 -6.37 -17.06
N LYS A 185 7.38 -6.89 -17.96
CA LYS A 185 6.97 -7.21 -19.34
C LYS A 185 5.84 -8.24 -19.39
N ASN A 186 5.70 -9.06 -18.34
CA ASN A 186 4.72 -10.14 -18.27
C ASN A 186 3.42 -9.75 -17.55
N ILE A 187 3.25 -8.49 -17.12
CA ILE A 187 2.11 -8.06 -16.27
C ILE A 187 0.74 -8.56 -16.77
N LYS A 188 0.48 -8.57 -18.08
CA LYS A 188 -0.77 -9.11 -18.64
C LYS A 188 -0.96 -10.59 -18.28
N LYS A 189 0.08 -11.40 -18.50
CA LYS A 189 0.09 -12.84 -18.20
C LYS A 189 0.00 -13.10 -16.70
N GLU A 190 0.72 -12.31 -15.89
CA GLU A 190 0.70 -12.43 -14.42
C GLU A 190 -0.72 -12.30 -13.87
N ILE A 191 -1.44 -11.23 -14.25
CA ILE A 191 -2.79 -10.99 -13.76
C ILE A 191 -3.80 -11.97 -14.38
N THR A 192 -3.58 -12.39 -15.63
CA THR A 192 -4.42 -13.43 -16.26
C THR A 192 -4.39 -14.73 -15.47
N ILE A 193 -3.21 -15.16 -15.00
CA ILE A 193 -3.07 -16.36 -14.16
C ILE A 193 -3.88 -16.20 -12.87
N LEU A 194 -3.69 -15.09 -12.15
CA LEU A 194 -4.40 -14.84 -10.89
C LEU A 194 -5.91 -14.78 -11.07
N LYS A 195 -6.40 -14.11 -12.13
CA LYS A 195 -7.84 -14.02 -12.42
C LYS A 195 -8.46 -15.34 -12.85
N LYS A 196 -7.70 -16.17 -13.58
CA LYS A 196 -8.17 -17.51 -13.98
C LYS A 196 -8.33 -18.42 -12.77
N ASP A 197 -7.33 -18.44 -11.90
CA ASP A 197 -7.31 -19.36 -10.75
C ASP A 197 -8.16 -18.85 -9.58
N HIS A 198 -8.36 -17.52 -9.48
CA HIS A 198 -9.08 -16.86 -8.39
C HIS A 198 -10.13 -15.86 -8.94
N PRO A 199 -11.17 -16.32 -9.65
CA PRO A 199 -12.10 -15.45 -10.37
C PRO A 199 -12.94 -14.53 -9.46
N GLN A 200 -13.12 -14.91 -8.20
CA GLN A 200 -13.86 -14.13 -7.19
C GLN A 200 -12.99 -13.15 -6.41
N THR A 201 -11.66 -13.19 -6.60
CA THR A 201 -10.73 -12.29 -5.91
C THR A 201 -10.67 -10.94 -6.60
N GLU A 202 -10.91 -9.88 -5.82
CA GLU A 202 -10.69 -8.51 -6.27
C GLU A 202 -9.18 -8.26 -6.38
N ILE A 203 -8.71 -7.79 -7.54
CA ILE A 203 -7.30 -7.49 -7.77
C ILE A 203 -7.16 -5.99 -8.06
N THR A 204 -6.48 -5.31 -7.14
CA THR A 204 -6.27 -3.86 -7.18
C THR A 204 -4.81 -3.54 -7.38
N THR A 205 -4.50 -2.54 -8.20
CA THR A 205 -3.11 -2.08 -8.40
C THR A 205 -2.93 -0.60 -8.18
N SER A 206 -1.68 -0.17 -8.06
CA SER A 206 -1.27 1.23 -7.99
C SER A 206 -0.10 1.45 -8.94
N THR A 207 -0.17 2.51 -9.75
CA THR A 207 0.82 2.81 -10.79
C THR A 207 1.12 4.31 -10.85
N ASN A 208 2.33 4.66 -11.27
CA ASN A 208 2.70 6.03 -11.63
C ASN A 208 2.27 6.42 -13.07
N SER A 209 1.53 5.55 -13.77
CA SER A 209 0.94 5.76 -15.11
C SER A 209 1.93 5.75 -16.29
N LEU A 210 3.22 6.03 -16.09
CA LEU A 210 4.15 6.26 -17.20
C LEU A 210 4.36 5.04 -18.11
N LEU A 211 4.18 3.83 -17.57
CA LEU A 211 4.40 2.56 -18.26
C LEU A 211 3.11 1.91 -18.81
N ILE A 212 1.95 2.55 -18.67
CA ILE A 212 0.72 2.16 -19.37
C ILE A 212 0.70 2.86 -20.74
N ASN A 213 1.71 2.56 -21.56
CA ASN A 213 2.01 3.29 -22.80
C ASN A 213 1.84 2.45 -24.09
N SER A 214 1.43 1.19 -23.99
CA SER A 214 1.11 0.32 -25.12
C SER A 214 -0.28 -0.30 -24.97
N ASP A 215 -0.84 -0.83 -26.05
CA ASP A 215 -2.14 -1.53 -26.01
C ASP A 215 -2.07 -2.79 -25.17
N GLU A 216 -0.95 -3.51 -25.19
CA GLU A 216 -0.75 -4.67 -24.31
C GLU A 216 -0.82 -4.27 -22.83
N LYS A 217 -0.19 -3.15 -22.44
CA LYS A 217 -0.22 -2.64 -21.06
C LYS A 217 -1.60 -2.11 -20.69
N ARG A 218 -2.32 -1.47 -21.62
CA ARG A 218 -3.72 -1.08 -21.43
C ARG A 218 -4.64 -2.30 -21.26
N GLN A 219 -4.44 -3.35 -22.06
CA GLN A 219 -5.16 -4.62 -21.90
C GLN A 219 -4.85 -5.29 -20.56
N ALA A 220 -3.59 -5.26 -20.10
CA ALA A 220 -3.22 -5.73 -18.76
C ALA A 220 -3.93 -4.93 -17.66
N ALA A 221 -3.96 -3.59 -17.80
CA ALA A 221 -4.67 -2.71 -16.88
C ALA A 221 -6.18 -3.04 -16.82
N MET A 222 -6.79 -3.43 -17.94
CA MET A 222 -8.20 -3.84 -17.98
C MET A 222 -8.54 -5.12 -17.19
N LEU A 223 -7.53 -5.91 -16.77
CA LEU A 223 -7.74 -7.12 -15.97
C LEU A 223 -7.89 -6.85 -14.46
N PHE A 224 -7.57 -5.64 -14.01
CA PHE A 224 -7.74 -5.23 -12.61
C PHE A 224 -9.19 -4.83 -12.32
N ASP A 225 -9.60 -4.90 -11.06
CA ASP A 225 -10.88 -4.36 -10.60
C ASP A 225 -10.80 -2.88 -10.25
N HIS A 226 -9.65 -2.44 -9.75
CA HIS A 226 -9.39 -1.05 -9.37
C HIS A 226 -7.92 -0.71 -9.63
N ILE A 227 -7.68 0.46 -10.21
CA ILE A 227 -6.35 1.04 -10.42
C ILE A 227 -6.26 2.41 -9.75
N TYR A 228 -5.31 2.55 -8.84
CA TYR A 228 -4.86 3.84 -8.34
C TYR A 228 -3.79 4.43 -9.25
N PHE A 229 -4.13 5.50 -9.95
CA PHE A 229 -3.17 6.35 -10.65
C PHE A 229 -2.54 7.32 -9.66
N SER A 230 -1.37 6.95 -9.13
CA SER A 230 -0.64 7.75 -8.14
C SER A 230 0.13 8.87 -8.85
N ILE A 231 -0.55 9.99 -9.09
CA ILE A 231 0.01 11.20 -9.71
C ILE A 231 -0.15 12.34 -8.69
N ASP A 232 0.92 12.63 -7.95
CA ASP A 232 0.88 13.45 -6.73
C ASP A 232 0.91 14.97 -7.00
N GLY A 233 0.08 15.44 -7.91
CA GLY A 233 0.08 16.83 -8.36
C GLY A 233 -0.69 17.06 -9.66
N ALA A 234 -1.08 18.30 -9.91
CA ALA A 234 -1.80 18.73 -11.13
C ALA A 234 -0.94 19.56 -12.10
N THR A 235 0.36 19.61 -11.85
CA THR A 235 1.39 20.26 -12.69
C THR A 235 2.71 19.51 -12.58
N GLN A 236 3.57 19.62 -13.59
CA GLN A 236 4.92 19.05 -13.57
C GLN A 236 5.69 19.43 -12.29
N ALA A 237 5.74 20.73 -11.99
CA ALA A 237 6.43 21.25 -10.80
C ALA A 237 5.92 20.65 -9.48
N SER A 238 4.61 20.36 -9.37
CA SER A 238 4.04 19.77 -8.17
C SER A 238 4.36 18.28 -8.01
N VAL A 239 4.25 17.51 -9.10
CA VAL A 239 4.45 16.06 -9.10
C VAL A 239 5.93 15.73 -8.90
N GLU A 240 6.81 16.35 -9.68
CA GLU A 240 8.26 16.08 -9.68
C GLU A 240 8.95 16.51 -8.38
N LYS A 241 8.31 17.38 -7.60
CA LYS A 241 8.82 17.73 -6.28
C LYS A 241 8.88 16.51 -5.36
N TYR A 242 7.94 15.57 -5.46
CA TYR A 242 8.00 14.29 -4.73
C TYR A 242 8.45 13.12 -5.60
N GLN A 243 7.82 12.95 -6.77
CA GLN A 243 8.01 11.84 -7.69
C GLN A 243 9.13 12.17 -8.70
N LYS A 244 10.39 12.02 -8.31
CA LYS A 244 11.53 12.33 -9.19
C LYS A 244 11.56 11.42 -10.42
N GLY A 245 11.69 12.04 -11.59
CA GLY A 245 11.60 11.38 -12.90
C GLY A 245 10.18 11.27 -13.45
N SER A 246 9.20 11.93 -12.82
CA SER A 246 7.82 11.97 -13.34
C SER A 246 7.69 12.90 -14.54
N ASP A 247 6.76 12.56 -15.43
CA ASP A 247 6.29 13.43 -16.50
C ASP A 247 4.76 13.53 -16.36
N PHE A 248 4.30 14.69 -15.88
CA PHE A 248 2.88 14.91 -15.62
C PHE A 248 2.04 14.81 -16.89
N LYS A 249 2.52 15.36 -18.02
CA LYS A 249 1.75 15.32 -19.28
C LYS A 249 1.59 13.88 -19.74
N LYS A 250 2.66 13.09 -19.72
CA LYS A 250 2.63 11.68 -20.11
C LYS A 250 1.79 10.84 -19.15
N ALA A 251 1.96 11.02 -17.84
CA ALA A 251 1.18 10.29 -16.84
C ALA A 251 -0.32 10.59 -16.94
N TYR A 252 -0.70 11.86 -17.09
CA TYR A 252 -2.09 12.28 -17.28
C TYR A 252 -2.67 11.76 -18.61
N LYS A 253 -1.88 11.82 -19.69
CA LYS A 253 -2.28 11.27 -21.00
C LYS A 253 -2.54 9.76 -20.91
N ASN A 254 -1.62 8.98 -20.34
CA ASN A 254 -1.78 7.53 -20.24
C ASN A 254 -3.01 7.13 -19.40
N MET A 255 -3.27 7.85 -18.30
CA MET A 255 -4.49 7.66 -17.50
C MET A 255 -5.75 7.95 -18.31
N THR A 256 -5.77 9.08 -19.03
CA THR A 256 -6.90 9.50 -19.88
C THR A 256 -7.12 8.53 -21.04
N ASP A 257 -6.05 8.04 -21.66
CA ASP A 257 -6.11 7.04 -22.73
C ASP A 257 -6.65 5.71 -22.20
N LEU A 258 -6.32 5.33 -20.95
CA LEU A 258 -6.91 4.13 -20.34
C LEU A 258 -8.42 4.31 -20.09
N VAL A 259 -8.88 5.48 -19.64
CA VAL A 259 -10.32 5.77 -19.51
C VAL A 259 -11.02 5.60 -20.86
N LYS A 260 -10.45 6.16 -21.94
CA LYS A 260 -10.99 5.99 -23.29
C LYS A 260 -11.00 4.52 -23.73
N PHE A 261 -9.91 3.80 -23.46
CA PHE A 261 -9.77 2.38 -23.78
C PHE A 261 -10.79 1.50 -23.03
N ARG A 262 -11.10 1.85 -21.77
CA ARG A 262 -12.15 1.19 -20.97
C ARG A 262 -13.54 1.38 -21.58
N GLY A 263 -13.79 2.55 -22.18
CA GLY A 263 -15.09 2.91 -22.77
C GLY A 263 -16.20 2.92 -21.71
N LYS A 264 -17.35 2.33 -22.03
CA LYS A 264 -18.54 2.28 -21.15
C LYS A 264 -18.48 1.19 -20.06
N LYS A 265 -17.38 0.44 -19.95
CA LYS A 265 -17.24 -0.60 -18.92
C LYS A 265 -17.10 0.03 -17.54
N ASN A 266 -17.68 -0.63 -16.53
CA ASN A 266 -17.60 -0.20 -15.13
C ASN A 266 -16.30 -0.62 -14.42
N LYS A 267 -15.49 -1.49 -15.04
CA LYS A 267 -14.20 -1.95 -14.51
C LYS A 267 -13.08 -1.79 -15.54
N PRO A 268 -11.83 -1.55 -15.10
CA PRO A 268 -11.44 -1.24 -13.73
C PRO A 268 -12.05 0.09 -13.27
N VAL A 269 -12.25 0.24 -11.97
CA VAL A 269 -12.40 1.55 -11.35
C VAL A 269 -11.08 2.28 -11.54
N ILE A 270 -11.13 3.49 -12.07
CA ILE A 270 -9.97 4.33 -12.34
C ILE A 270 -10.01 5.49 -11.36
N GLU A 271 -9.11 5.45 -10.37
CA GLU A 271 -8.98 6.47 -9.34
C GLU A 271 -7.68 7.26 -9.53
N TRP A 272 -7.80 8.58 -9.66
CA TRP A 272 -6.62 9.45 -9.53
C TRP A 272 -6.30 9.62 -8.04
N LYS A 273 -5.23 8.98 -7.58
CA LYS A 273 -4.70 9.15 -6.23
C LYS A 273 -3.70 10.30 -6.19
N TYR A 274 -3.99 11.31 -5.37
CA TYR A 274 -3.22 12.54 -5.23
C TYR A 274 -2.77 12.68 -3.78
N VAL A 275 -1.48 12.49 -3.49
CA VAL A 275 -0.96 12.74 -2.15
C VAL A 275 -0.77 14.24 -1.90
N LEU A 276 -1.32 14.71 -0.78
CA LEU A 276 -1.24 16.10 -0.35
C LEU A 276 0.10 16.43 0.31
N PHE A 277 0.77 17.42 -0.24
CA PHE A 277 1.95 18.08 0.30
C PHE A 277 1.71 19.58 0.39
N ARG A 278 2.45 20.29 1.25
CA ARG A 278 2.31 21.76 1.40
C ARG A 278 2.48 22.58 0.11
N TRP A 279 3.12 22.01 -0.90
CA TRP A 279 3.35 22.65 -2.20
C TRP A 279 2.27 22.33 -3.23
N ASN A 280 1.33 21.44 -2.91
CA ASN A 280 0.28 20.99 -3.82
C ASN A 280 -1.14 21.01 -3.17
N ASP A 281 -1.30 21.63 -2.00
CA ASP A 281 -2.51 21.61 -1.16
C ASP A 281 -3.33 22.91 -1.18
N ARG A 282 -2.97 23.90 -2.02
CA ARG A 282 -3.72 25.16 -2.13
C ARG A 282 -4.99 24.96 -2.95
N HIS A 283 -6.08 25.67 -2.62
CA HIS A 283 -7.36 25.58 -3.34
C HIS A 283 -7.24 25.64 -4.86
N GLN A 284 -6.43 26.55 -5.40
CA GLN A 284 -6.25 26.65 -6.86
C GLN A 284 -5.71 25.34 -7.47
N GLN A 285 -4.78 24.66 -6.79
CA GLN A 285 -4.23 23.38 -7.24
C GLN A 285 -5.25 22.25 -7.09
N LEU A 286 -6.01 22.24 -5.98
CA LEU A 286 -7.08 21.26 -5.76
C LEU A 286 -8.22 21.42 -6.79
N LYS A 287 -8.65 22.66 -7.08
CA LYS A 287 -9.65 22.96 -8.13
C LYS A 287 -9.14 22.51 -9.49
N LYS A 288 -7.87 22.79 -9.81
CA LYS A 288 -7.24 22.35 -11.06
C LYS A 288 -7.21 20.82 -11.16
N ALA A 289 -6.79 20.12 -10.11
CA ALA A 289 -6.78 18.66 -10.07
C ALA A 289 -8.19 18.09 -10.28
N ALA A 290 -9.19 18.61 -9.56
CA ALA A 290 -10.59 18.20 -9.68
C ALA A 290 -11.14 18.43 -11.10
N HIS A 291 -10.84 19.59 -11.71
CA HIS A 291 -11.25 19.89 -13.08
C HIS A 291 -10.60 18.92 -14.08
N LEU A 292 -9.29 18.67 -13.96
CA LEU A 292 -8.57 17.74 -14.83
C LEU A 292 -9.07 16.30 -14.67
N ALA A 293 -9.37 15.86 -13.45
CA ALA A 293 -9.91 14.54 -13.17
C ALA A 293 -11.30 14.36 -13.81
N LYS A 294 -12.19 15.35 -13.64
CA LYS A 294 -13.51 15.34 -14.31
C LYS A 294 -13.35 15.31 -15.83
N LYS A 295 -12.43 16.10 -16.38
CA LYS A 295 -12.15 16.16 -17.82
C LYS A 295 -11.57 14.85 -18.38
N SER A 296 -10.74 14.14 -17.63
CA SER A 296 -10.17 12.86 -18.07
C SER A 296 -11.17 11.70 -18.02
N GLY A 297 -12.30 11.87 -17.32
CA GLY A 297 -13.32 10.83 -17.17
C GLY A 297 -12.97 9.72 -16.18
N VAL A 298 -12.05 9.97 -15.24
CA VAL A 298 -11.80 9.02 -14.14
C VAL A 298 -13.04 8.93 -13.25
N ASP A 299 -13.21 7.81 -12.54
CA ASP A 299 -14.41 7.63 -11.71
C ASP A 299 -14.36 8.50 -10.45
N LEU A 300 -13.16 8.71 -9.92
CA LEU A 300 -12.93 9.56 -8.76
C LEU A 300 -11.49 10.08 -8.68
N ILE A 301 -11.32 11.16 -7.91
CA ILE A 301 -10.01 11.64 -7.44
C ILE A 301 -9.99 11.66 -5.91
N SER A 302 -8.88 11.18 -5.35
CA SER A 302 -8.65 11.06 -3.92
C SER A 302 -7.47 11.90 -3.48
N PHE A 303 -7.71 12.84 -2.57
CA PHE A 303 -6.68 13.65 -1.92
C PHE A 303 -6.28 13.00 -0.60
N ILE A 304 -5.11 12.37 -0.57
CA ILE A 304 -4.65 11.52 0.53
C ILE A 304 -3.62 12.26 1.39
N LYS A 305 -3.77 12.20 2.72
CA LYS A 305 -2.81 12.78 3.66
C LYS A 305 -1.50 11.97 3.71
N THR A 306 -0.36 12.64 3.91
CA THR A 306 0.93 11.97 4.13
C THR A 306 1.68 12.56 5.30
N LEU A 307 2.51 11.70 5.91
CA LEU A 307 3.47 12.04 6.95
C LEU A 307 4.92 11.75 6.50
N ASN A 308 5.20 11.72 5.19
CA ASN A 308 6.58 11.58 4.69
C ASN A 308 6.75 12.23 3.31
N PRO A 309 7.77 13.09 3.08
CA PRO A 309 8.77 13.60 4.03
C PRO A 309 8.21 14.63 5.02
N ILE A 310 8.88 14.81 6.16
CA ILE A 310 8.47 15.75 7.24
C ILE A 310 8.27 17.16 6.72
N TYR A 311 9.21 17.66 5.90
CA TYR A 311 9.09 18.97 5.26
C TYR A 311 8.03 19.04 4.15
N GLY A 312 7.39 17.92 3.82
CA GLY A 312 6.29 17.85 2.85
C GLY A 312 4.92 18.01 3.47
N PHE A 313 4.78 17.95 4.80
CA PHE A 313 3.46 17.88 5.45
C PHE A 313 2.60 19.08 5.09
N SER A 314 1.36 18.80 4.72
CA SER A 314 0.32 19.81 4.51
C SER A 314 -0.15 20.35 5.86
N TYR A 315 0.41 21.48 6.29
CA TYR A 315 -0.07 22.17 7.50
C TYR A 315 -1.55 22.54 7.40
N ARG A 316 -2.03 22.86 6.19
CA ARG A 316 -3.44 23.17 5.96
C ARG A 316 -4.33 21.99 6.34
N PHE A 317 -3.98 20.78 5.92
CA PHE A 317 -4.79 19.61 6.23
C PHE A 317 -4.82 19.29 7.73
N PHE A 318 -3.67 19.38 8.40
CA PHE A 318 -3.57 19.01 9.82
C PHE A 318 -4.03 20.10 10.80
N LEU A 319 -3.84 21.38 10.49
CA LEU A 319 -4.15 22.49 11.40
C LEU A 319 -5.44 23.24 11.03
N ASN A 320 -5.89 23.15 9.78
CA ASN A 320 -7.10 23.82 9.30
C ASN A 320 -7.91 22.87 8.40
N TYR A 321 -8.40 21.76 8.96
CA TYR A 321 -9.17 20.78 8.19
C TYR A 321 -10.41 21.39 7.51
N LYS A 322 -10.98 22.45 8.10
CA LYS A 322 -12.12 23.21 7.54
C LYS A 322 -11.78 23.84 6.19
N TYR A 323 -10.52 24.12 5.91
CA TYR A 323 -10.03 24.59 4.61
C TYR A 323 -10.48 23.68 3.46
N PHE A 324 -10.68 22.39 3.72
CA PHE A 324 -11.07 21.42 2.70
C PHE A 324 -12.56 21.06 2.73
N ASN A 325 -13.38 21.66 3.60
CA ASN A 325 -14.79 21.28 3.76
C ASN A 325 -15.59 21.33 2.47
N ASN A 326 -15.25 22.27 1.58
CA ASN A 326 -15.91 22.45 0.29
C ASN A 326 -15.35 21.54 -0.82
N PHE A 327 -14.47 20.60 -0.48
CA PHE A 327 -13.84 19.66 -1.41
C PHE A 327 -14.16 18.21 -1.03
N GLY A 328 -15.11 17.64 -1.76
CA GLY A 328 -15.45 16.23 -1.67
C GLY A 328 -15.97 15.81 -0.29
N TYR A 329 -16.23 14.51 -0.15
CA TYR A 329 -16.60 13.95 1.16
C TYR A 329 -15.34 13.51 1.91
N LEU A 330 -15.42 13.55 3.24
CA LEU A 330 -14.34 13.16 4.15
C LEU A 330 -14.31 11.63 4.32
N SER A 331 -13.10 11.07 4.39
CA SER A 331 -12.83 9.69 4.81
C SER A 331 -11.71 9.64 5.86
N SER A 332 -11.43 8.46 6.40
CA SER A 332 -10.31 8.21 7.33
C SER A 332 -8.93 8.54 6.73
N VAL A 333 -8.76 8.43 5.41
CA VAL A 333 -7.48 8.65 4.71
C VAL A 333 -7.33 10.02 4.06
N GLY A 334 -8.42 10.76 3.88
CA GLY A 334 -8.39 11.99 3.11
C GLY A 334 -9.76 12.47 2.65
N ARG A 335 -9.81 13.00 1.42
CA ARG A 335 -11.04 13.51 0.81
C ARG A 335 -11.20 13.00 -0.62
N HIS A 336 -12.44 12.76 -1.03
CA HIS A 336 -12.75 12.14 -2.31
C HIS A 336 -13.80 12.92 -3.08
N LEU A 337 -13.57 13.07 -4.38
CA LEU A 337 -14.56 13.55 -5.35
C LEU A 337 -14.92 12.41 -6.28
N ILE A 338 -16.18 11.96 -6.23
CA ILE A 338 -16.70 10.92 -7.11
C ILE A 338 -17.39 11.60 -8.29
N PHE A 339 -17.04 11.17 -9.50
CA PHE A 339 -17.65 11.62 -10.76
C PHE A 339 -18.58 10.55 -11.35
N ASN A 340 -18.30 9.27 -11.11
CA ASN A 340 -19.17 8.18 -11.53
C ASN A 340 -20.27 7.94 -10.49
N LYS A 341 -21.52 8.28 -10.84
CA LYS A 341 -22.69 8.15 -9.94
C LYS A 341 -22.98 6.71 -9.51
N ASN A 342 -22.53 5.72 -10.27
CA ASN A 342 -22.71 4.30 -9.95
C ASN A 342 -21.66 3.79 -8.96
N PHE A 343 -20.68 4.62 -8.58
CA PHE A 343 -19.65 4.24 -7.63
C PHE A 343 -20.08 4.61 -6.20
N PRO A 344 -20.21 3.63 -5.27
CA PRO A 344 -20.60 3.92 -3.90
C PRO A 344 -19.56 4.80 -3.23
N ARG A 345 -19.96 5.52 -2.17
CA ARG A 345 -19.01 6.27 -1.33
C ARG A 345 -17.94 5.30 -0.82
N VAL A 346 -16.69 5.56 -1.17
CA VAL A 346 -15.53 4.74 -0.77
C VAL A 346 -15.35 4.83 0.73
N SER A 347 -15.67 3.77 1.46
CA SER A 347 -15.02 3.47 2.72
C SER A 347 -13.67 2.85 2.38
N HIS A 348 -12.59 3.64 2.36
CA HIS A 348 -11.27 3.03 2.41
C HIS A 348 -11.26 2.21 3.71
N GLY A 349 -11.11 0.89 3.60
CA GLY A 349 -11.19 -0.05 4.72
C GLY A 349 -10.10 0.12 5.78
N GLU A 350 -9.58 1.33 5.98
CA GLU A 350 -8.76 1.69 7.14
C GLU A 350 -9.58 1.77 8.44
N ASP A 351 -10.91 1.64 8.36
CA ASP A 351 -11.84 1.65 9.49
C ASP A 351 -12.28 0.23 9.89
N LEU A 352 -11.34 -0.60 10.39
CA LEU A 352 -11.58 -1.69 11.35
C LEU A 352 -10.32 -2.02 12.16
#